data_AF-A0A6S6SYH8-F1
#
_entry.id   AF-A0A6S6SYH8-F1
#
_cell.length_a   1.000
_cell.length_b   1.000
_cell.length_c   1.000
_cell.angle_alpha   90.00
_cell.angle_beta   90.00
_cell.angle_gamma   90.00
#
_symmetry.space_group_name_H-M   'P 1'
#
loop_
_entity.id
_entity.type
_entity.pdbx_description
1 polymer ?
#
loop_
_entity_poly.entity_id
_entity_poly.type
_entity_poly.pdbx_seq_one_letter_code
_entity_poly.pdbx_strand_id
1 'polypeptide(L)' 'MKAWDSTLNTMKDDKHYKSDAFAAIHESADALHKIGAINKKTMRGFDEACLTPMPTQISRALPK' A
#
# COMPACT_ATOMS: atom_id res chain seq x y z
N MET A 1 -10.86 16.65 24.82
CA MET A 1 -9.72 15.93 24.18
C MET A 1 -10.15 14.50 23.93
N LYS A 2 -9.86 13.92 22.75
CA LYS A 2 -10.16 12.53 22.28
C LYS A 2 -11.30 12.34 21.24
N ALA A 3 -11.43 13.20 20.23
CA ALA A 3 -12.34 12.92 19.10
C ALA A 3 -11.73 13.10 17.70
N TRP A 4 -10.49 13.56 17.58
CA TRP A 4 -9.88 13.85 16.27
C TRP A 4 -8.85 12.81 15.79
N ASP A 5 -8.20 12.07 16.69
CA ASP A 5 -7.28 10.98 16.33
C ASP A 5 -7.97 9.77 15.67
N SER A 6 -9.27 9.57 15.94
CA SER A 6 -9.98 8.36 15.46
C SER A 6 -10.24 8.37 13.95
N THR A 7 -10.13 9.53 13.30
CA THR A 7 -10.25 9.66 11.83
C THR A 7 -8.90 9.53 11.11
N LEU A 8 -7.76 9.54 11.81
CA LEU A 8 -6.43 9.46 11.19
C LEU A 8 -5.84 8.04 11.18
N ASN A 9 -6.39 7.09 11.96
CA ASN A 9 -5.90 5.70 11.99
C ASN A 9 -6.22 4.89 10.71
N THR A 10 -7.09 5.41 9.83
CA THR A 10 -7.53 4.76 8.59
C THR A 10 -6.81 5.24 7.34
N MET A 11 -5.83 6.14 7.45
CA MET A 11 -4.87 6.40 6.36
C MET A 11 -3.69 5.42 6.46
N LYS A 12 -3.97 4.12 6.62
CA LYS A 12 -2.94 3.09 6.44
C LYS A 12 -2.87 2.83 4.95
N ASP A 13 -1.94 3.53 4.30
CA ASP A 13 -1.46 3.30 2.95
C ASP A 13 -2.57 2.91 1.95
N ASP A 14 -2.96 3.83 1.07
CA ASP A 14 -3.76 3.56 -0.13
C ASP A 14 -3.00 2.65 -1.13
N LYS A 15 -2.52 1.49 -0.66
CA LYS A 15 -2.04 0.38 -1.47
C LYS A 15 -3.26 -0.38 -1.92
N HIS A 16 -3.75 -0.04 -3.11
CA HIS A 16 -4.82 -0.79 -3.73
C HIS A 16 -4.27 -2.15 -4.15
N TYR A 17 -4.63 -3.20 -3.41
CA TYR A 17 -4.28 -4.58 -3.76
C TYR A 17 -5.29 -5.17 -4.75
N LYS A 18 -4.82 -6.07 -5.62
CA LYS A 18 -5.68 -6.77 -6.59
C LYS A 18 -6.75 -7.63 -5.91
N SER A 19 -6.44 -8.16 -4.73
CA SER A 19 -7.36 -8.93 -3.89
C SER A 19 -6.83 -9.00 -2.45
N ASP A 20 -7.71 -9.44 -1.54
CA ASP A 20 -7.36 -9.69 -0.14
C ASP A 20 -6.22 -10.72 0.01
N ALA A 21 -6.19 -11.74 -0.85
CA ALA A 21 -5.11 -12.72 -0.89
C ALA A 21 -3.75 -12.07 -1.23
N PHE A 22 -3.73 -11.14 -2.19
CA PHE A 22 -2.50 -10.40 -2.53
C PHE A 22 -2.09 -9.43 -1.41
N ALA A 23 -3.04 -8.87 -0.66
CA ALA A 23 -2.74 -8.06 0.53
C ALA A 23 -2.06 -8.90 1.63
N ALA A 24 -2.59 -10.08 1.95
CA ALA A 24 -2.01 -10.98 2.95
C ALA A 24 -0.60 -11.48 2.55
N ILE A 25 -0.39 -11.76 1.26
CA ILE A 25 0.93 -12.14 0.74
C ILE A 25 1.90 -10.97 0.85
N HIS A 26 1.48 -9.75 0.54
CA HIS A 26 2.31 -8.55 0.65
C HIS A 26 2.71 -8.28 2.10
N GLU A 27 1.77 -8.41 3.04
CA GLU A 27 2.04 -8.29 4.47
C GLU A 27 3.06 -9.33 4.95
N SER A 28 2.94 -10.57 4.49
CA SER A 28 3.91 -11.64 4.79
C SER A 28 5.30 -11.32 4.21
N ALA A 29 5.36 -10.79 2.98
CA ALA A 29 6.60 -10.36 2.35
C ALA A 29 7.23 -9.18 3.10
N ASP A 30 6.43 -8.23 3.59
CA ASP A 30 6.91 -7.11 4.42
C ASP A 30 7.53 -7.60 5.73
N ALA A 31 6.93 -8.61 6.38
CA ALA A 31 7.52 -9.27 7.55
C ALA A 31 8.87 -9.93 7.21
N LEU A 32 8.99 -10.60 6.06
CA LEU A 32 10.25 -11.18 5.57
C LEU A 32 11.31 -10.11 5.26
N HIS A 33 10.90 -8.95 4.74
CA HIS A 33 11.80 -7.83 4.47
C HIS A 33 12.31 -7.20 5.77
N LYS A 34 11.44 -7.06 6.79
CA LYS A 34 11.80 -6.55 8.12
C LYS A 34 12.87 -7.38 8.81
N ILE A 35 12.84 -8.71 8.64
CA ILE A 35 13.88 -9.61 9.17
C ILE A 35 15.09 -9.75 8.24
N GLY A 36 15.11 -9.05 7.10
CA GLY A 36 16.20 -9.09 6.12
C GLY A 36 16.26 -10.36 5.27
N ALA A 37 15.23 -11.22 5.31
CA ALA A 37 15.17 -12.44 4.52
C ALA A 37 14.99 -12.17 3.01
N ILE A 38 14.34 -11.05 2.66
CA ILE A 38 14.25 -10.55 1.30
C ILE A 38 14.75 -9.12 1.21
N ASN A 39 15.24 -8.72 0.04
CA ASN A 39 15.77 -7.38 -0.19
C ASN A 39 14.72 -6.43 -0.80
N LYS A 40 15.04 -5.14 -0.85
CA LYS A 40 14.17 -4.10 -1.44
C LYS A 40 13.82 -4.35 -2.91
N LYS A 41 14.68 -5.03 -3.68
CA LYS A 41 14.41 -5.37 -5.08
C LYS A 41 13.30 -6.41 -5.16
N THR A 42 13.32 -7.41 -4.29
CA THR A 42 12.25 -8.40 -4.17
C THR A 42 10.93 -7.75 -3.76
N MET A 43 10.95 -6.82 -2.78
CA MET A 43 9.73 -6.10 -2.37
C MET A 43 9.09 -5.31 -3.50
N ARG A 44 9.87 -4.68 -4.39
CA ARG A 44 9.33 -4.00 -5.58
C ARG A 44 8.59 -4.94 -6.52
N GLY A 45 9.08 -6.18 -6.70
CA GLY A 45 8.38 -7.19 -7.50
C GLY A 45 7.05 -7.61 -6.86
N PHE A 46 7.00 -7.69 -5.53
CA PHE A 46 5.74 -7.92 -4.81
C PHE A 46 4.79 -6.72 -4.92
N ASP A 47 5.29 -5.49 -4.85
CA ASP A 47 4.48 -4.29 -5.08
C ASP A 47 3.83 -4.34 -6.48
N GLU A 48 4.59 -4.63 -7.54
CA GLU A 48 4.06 -4.72 -8.92
C GLU A 48 3.09 -5.89 -9.11
N ALA A 49 3.34 -7.02 -8.46
CA ALA A 49 2.48 -8.20 -8.54
C ALA A 49 1.18 -8.03 -7.74
N CYS A 50 1.25 -7.50 -6.52
CA CYS A 50 0.16 -7.46 -5.55
C CYS A 50 -0.68 -6.18 -5.66
N LEU A 51 -0.06 -5.05 -6.00
CA LEU A 51 -0.77 -3.79 -6.17
C LEU A 51 -1.46 -3.75 -7.53
N THR A 52 -2.69 -3.26 -7.56
CA THR A 52 -3.29 -2.78 -8.80
C THR A 52 -2.50 -1.57 -9.26
N PRO A 53 -2.20 -1.42 -10.57
CA PRO A 53 -1.71 -0.15 -11.07
C PRO A 53 -2.72 0.91 -10.66
N MET A 54 -2.32 1.79 -9.74
CA MET A 54 -3.20 2.88 -9.35
C MET A 54 -3.56 3.64 -10.62
N PRO A 55 -4.86 3.90 -10.88
CA PRO A 55 -5.17 4.91 -11.87
C PRO A 55 -4.48 6.16 -11.36
N THR A 56 -3.48 6.64 -12.11
CA THR A 56 -2.84 7.92 -11.87
C THR A 56 -4.00 8.91 -11.78
N GLN A 57 -4.39 9.28 -10.56
CA GLN A 57 -5.41 10.30 -10.36
C GLN A 57 -4.72 11.55 -10.81
N ILE A 58 -4.92 11.85 -12.09
CA ILE A 58 -4.43 13.02 -12.78
C ILE A 58 -5.02 14.19 -12.00
N SER A 59 -4.26 14.68 -11.04
CA SER A 59 -4.51 15.91 -10.32
C SER A 59 -4.29 17.06 -11.29
N ARG A 60 -5.16 17.21 -12.31
CA ARG A 60 -5.22 18.40 -13.14
C ARG A 60 -6.50 18.52 -13.97
N ALA A 61 -7.59 18.87 -13.29
CA ALA A 61 -8.59 19.75 -13.88
C ALA A 61 -9.04 20.74 -12.81
N LEU A 62 -8.30 21.85 -12.73
CA LEU A 62 -8.67 23.07 -12.01
C LEU A 62 -10.01 23.57 -12.58
N PRO A 63 -11.05 23.86 -11.78
CA PRO A 63 -12.22 24.56 -12.28
C PRO A 63 -11.81 25.98 -12.73
N LYS A 64 -12.27 26.38 -13.92
CA LYS A 64 -12.10 27.76 -14.44
C LYS A 64 -12.92 28.75 -13.63
#